data_AF-X0WAH3-F1
#
_entry.id   AF-X0WAH3-F1
#
_cell.length_a   1.000
_cell.length_b   1.000
_cell.length_c   1.000
_cell.angle_alpha   90.00
_cell.angle_beta   90.00
_cell.angle_gamma   90.00
#
_symmetry.space_group_name_H-M   'P 1'
#
loop_
_entity.id
_entity.type
_entity.pdbx_description
1 polymer ?
#
loop_
_entity_poly.entity_id
_entity_poly.type
_entity_poly.pdbx_seq_one_letter_code
_entity_poly.pdbx_strand_id
1 'polypeptide(L)'
;MADYEVWLNALSQSAWSTGAGWGLILTYAVYSHKKENPVQTAATLGFGNNLASLLAAVAVIPTVFSYFSTQDFSQQKVLEVMQADNQGLTFIWIPNLFSKIPAGSFFLALFFLALSLAAFSSLISMMELDTRILMDAGFSRKKAIALICMCAFLLGLPSAISMGFFTNQDWVWGLGLMVSGFFFTIAVIKY
;
A
#
# COMPACT_ATOMS: atom_id res chain seq x y z
N MET A 1 -1.68 9.05 -23.64
CA MET A 1 -3.02 8.46 -23.35
C MET A 1 -3.35 7.25 -24.21
N ALA A 2 -2.72 7.05 -25.38
CA ALA A 2 -2.91 5.85 -26.22
C ALA A 2 -2.01 4.65 -25.84
N ASP A 3 -1.22 4.79 -24.78
CA ASP A 3 -0.32 3.73 -24.31
C ASP A 3 -1.08 2.81 -23.34
N TYR A 4 -1.15 1.52 -23.68
CA TYR A 4 -1.87 0.52 -22.90
C TYR A 4 -1.21 0.25 -21.54
N GLU A 5 0.12 0.45 -21.44
CA GLU A 5 0.87 0.24 -20.21
C GLU A 5 0.46 1.22 -19.12
N VAL A 6 0.15 2.47 -19.49
CA VAL A 6 -0.31 3.50 -18.55
C VAL A 6 -1.64 3.10 -17.92
N TRP A 7 -2.57 2.57 -18.72
CA TRP A 7 -3.88 2.13 -18.24
C TRP A 7 -3.77 0.88 -17.35
N LEU A 8 -2.94 -0.09 -17.75
CA LEU A 8 -2.67 -1.27 -16.95
C LEU A 8 -2.06 -0.88 -15.60
N ASN A 9 -1.02 -0.06 -15.58
CA ASN A 9 -0.38 0.39 -14.35
C ASN A 9 -1.35 1.17 -13.44
N ALA A 10 -2.17 2.05 -14.00
CA ALA A 10 -3.16 2.81 -13.23
C ALA A 10 -4.24 1.92 -12.60
N LEU A 11 -4.78 0.95 -13.35
CA LEU A 11 -5.77 0.02 -12.84
C LEU A 11 -5.17 -0.93 -11.78
N SER A 12 -3.97 -1.47 -12.02
CA SER A 12 -3.24 -2.29 -11.07
C SER A 12 -2.98 -1.54 -9.76
N GLN A 13 -2.48 -0.29 -9.86
CA GLN A 13 -2.20 0.55 -8.71
C GLN A 13 -3.47 0.89 -7.93
N SER A 14 -4.57 1.20 -8.63
CA SER A 14 -5.84 1.52 -7.97
C SER A 14 -6.43 0.31 -7.25
N ALA A 15 -6.40 -0.88 -7.89
CA ALA A 15 -6.85 -2.12 -7.27
C ALA A 15 -6.03 -2.46 -6.01
N TRP A 16 -4.71 -2.32 -6.09
CA TRP A 16 -3.79 -2.50 -4.96
C TRP A 16 -4.04 -1.50 -3.83
N SER A 17 -4.10 -0.21 -4.17
CA SER A 17 -4.22 0.88 -3.20
C SER A 17 -5.52 0.77 -2.41
N THR A 18 -6.59 0.30 -3.05
CA THR A 18 -7.90 0.15 -2.40
C THR A 18 -8.11 -1.24 -1.78
N GLY A 19 -7.21 -2.21 -2.02
CA GLY A 19 -7.37 -3.60 -1.58
C GLY A 19 -8.55 -4.31 -2.26
N ALA A 20 -8.92 -3.90 -3.47
CA ALA A 20 -10.04 -4.48 -4.20
C ALA A 20 -9.74 -5.95 -4.56
N GLY A 21 -10.67 -6.86 -4.29
CA GLY A 21 -10.51 -8.30 -4.57
C GLY A 21 -9.78 -9.11 -3.49
N TRP A 22 -9.35 -8.47 -2.38
CA TRP A 22 -8.72 -9.15 -1.24
C TRP A 22 -9.73 -9.82 -0.30
N GLY A 23 -10.99 -9.36 -0.30
CA GLY A 23 -11.95 -9.70 0.75
C GLY A 23 -11.79 -8.89 2.04
N LEU A 24 -10.83 -7.95 2.12
CA LEU A 24 -10.64 -7.06 3.29
C LEU A 24 -11.93 -6.32 3.68
N ILE A 25 -12.57 -5.69 2.69
CA ILE A 25 -13.83 -4.96 2.91
C ILE A 25 -14.96 -5.93 3.31
N LEU A 26 -14.96 -7.15 2.77
CA LEU A 26 -15.93 -8.18 3.14
C LEU A 26 -15.78 -8.59 4.60
N THR A 27 -14.55 -8.81 5.08
CA THR A 27 -14.28 -9.10 6.49
C THR A 27 -14.76 -7.98 7.39
N TYR A 28 -14.53 -6.71 7.01
CA TYR A 28 -15.07 -5.59 7.77
C TYR A 28 -16.59 -5.50 7.73
N ALA A 29 -17.21 -5.83 6.60
CA ALA A 29 -18.66 -5.86 6.48
C ALA A 29 -19.31 -6.88 7.43
N VAL A 30 -18.63 -7.99 7.77
CA VAL A 30 -19.12 -8.97 8.76
C VAL A 30 -19.23 -8.36 10.17
N TYR A 31 -18.43 -7.34 10.47
CA TYR A 31 -18.45 -6.63 11.75
C TYR A 31 -19.29 -5.35 11.73
N SER A 32 -19.79 -4.94 10.56
CA SER A 32 -20.56 -3.71 10.37
C SER A 32 -22.00 -3.87 10.87
N HIS A 33 -22.58 -2.79 11.40
CA HIS A 33 -23.97 -2.80 11.87
C HIS A 33 -24.95 -2.84 10.70
N LYS A 34 -26.07 -3.56 10.86
CA LYS A 34 -27.14 -3.69 9.84
C LYS A 34 -27.74 -2.35 9.31
N LYS A 35 -27.47 -1.24 9.99
CA LYS A 35 -27.95 0.11 9.61
C LYS A 35 -26.94 0.90 8.77
N GLU A 36 -25.70 0.42 8.65
CA GLU A 36 -24.67 1.09 7.86
C GLU A 36 -24.92 0.87 6.37
N ASN A 37 -24.68 1.92 5.57
CA ASN A 37 -24.78 1.82 4.13
C ASN A 37 -23.41 1.41 3.55
N PRO A 38 -23.24 0.16 3.09
CA PRO A 38 -21.95 -0.34 2.63
C PRO A 38 -21.42 0.43 1.41
N VAL A 39 -22.32 0.93 0.55
CA VAL A 39 -21.93 1.72 -0.63
C VAL A 39 -21.35 3.06 -0.22
N GLN A 40 -21.98 3.75 0.72
CA GLN A 40 -21.51 5.04 1.21
C GLN A 40 -20.17 4.90 1.96
N THR A 41 -20.04 3.86 2.80
CA THR A 41 -18.80 3.58 3.54
C THR A 41 -17.66 3.26 2.57
N ALA A 42 -17.88 2.39 1.58
CA ALA A 42 -16.88 2.05 0.58
C ALA A 42 -16.47 3.26 -0.28
N ALA A 43 -17.43 4.08 -0.70
CA ALA A 43 -17.14 5.30 -1.47
C ALA A 43 -16.32 6.31 -0.65
N THR A 44 -16.67 6.51 0.62
CA THR A 44 -15.94 7.40 1.53
C THR A 44 -14.51 6.91 1.76
N LEU A 45 -14.33 5.61 1.95
CA LEU A 45 -13.01 4.99 2.12
C LEU A 45 -12.14 5.17 0.87
N GLY A 46 -12.69 4.85 -0.32
CA GLY A 46 -11.96 4.99 -1.59
C GLY A 46 -11.61 6.44 -1.90
N PHE A 47 -12.55 7.37 -1.66
CA PHE A 47 -12.28 8.80 -1.83
C PHE A 47 -11.22 9.31 -0.85
N GLY A 48 -11.30 8.93 0.42
CA GLY A 48 -10.31 9.28 1.44
C GLY A 48 -8.91 8.76 1.09
N ASN A 49 -8.80 7.51 0.63
CA ASN A 49 -7.54 6.92 0.20
C ASN A 49 -6.91 7.67 -0.99
N ASN A 50 -7.71 7.99 -2.01
CA ASN A 50 -7.22 8.73 -3.17
C ASN A 50 -6.84 10.17 -2.81
N LEU A 51 -7.63 10.83 -1.96
CA LEU A 51 -7.32 12.18 -1.49
C LEU A 51 -6.04 12.21 -0.67
N ALA A 52 -5.84 11.26 0.24
CA ALA A 52 -4.60 11.13 1.01
C ALA A 52 -3.39 10.91 0.09
N SER A 53 -3.52 10.04 -0.91
CA SER A 53 -2.48 9.79 -1.92
C SER A 53 -2.16 11.05 -2.73
N LEU A 54 -3.18 11.81 -3.14
CA LEU A 54 -3.00 13.06 -3.87
C LEU A 54 -2.34 14.14 -3.02
N LEU A 55 -2.75 14.30 -1.76
CA LEU A 55 -2.12 15.23 -0.83
C LEU A 55 -0.66 14.87 -0.57
N ALA A 56 -0.35 13.59 -0.40
CA ALA A 56 1.03 13.11 -0.28
C ALA A 56 1.84 13.43 -1.54
N ALA A 57 1.30 13.18 -2.73
CA ALA A 57 1.96 13.50 -4.00
C ALA A 57 2.21 15.02 -4.15
N VAL A 58 1.22 15.86 -3.86
CA VAL A 58 1.33 17.32 -3.92
C VAL A 58 2.27 17.88 -2.84
N ALA A 59 2.42 17.21 -1.71
CA ALA A 59 3.41 17.60 -0.70
C ALA A 59 4.83 17.19 -1.09
N VAL A 60 5.02 15.96 -1.59
CA VAL A 60 6.35 15.40 -1.86
C VAL A 60 6.93 15.90 -3.17
N ILE A 61 6.17 15.84 -4.28
CA ILE A 61 6.70 16.12 -5.62
C ILE A 61 7.21 17.56 -5.74
N PRO A 62 6.42 18.63 -5.48
CA PRO A 62 6.91 20.00 -5.61
C PRO A 62 8.05 20.32 -4.66
N THR A 63 8.05 19.75 -3.45
CA THR A 63 9.13 19.94 -2.48
C THR A 63 10.44 19.36 -3.01
N VAL A 64 10.40 18.15 -3.58
CA VAL A 64 11.54 17.53 -4.26
C VAL A 64 12.01 18.41 -5.42
N PHE A 65 11.11 18.84 -6.31
CA PHE A 65 11.46 19.65 -7.48
C PHE A 65 12.03 21.03 -7.13
N SER A 66 11.43 21.75 -6.18
CA SER A 66 11.91 23.07 -5.72
C SER A 66 13.29 22.97 -5.06
N TYR A 67 13.52 21.89 -4.31
CA TYR A 67 14.77 21.67 -3.62
C TYR A 67 15.92 21.23 -4.55
N PHE A 68 15.64 20.40 -5.56
CA PHE A 68 16.67 19.95 -6.52
C PHE A 68 16.92 20.93 -7.69
N SER A 69 15.97 21.81 -8.00
CA SER A 69 16.15 22.86 -9.03
C SER A 69 17.00 24.06 -8.57
N THR A 70 17.21 24.21 -7.27
CA THR A 70 17.96 25.34 -6.67
C THR A 70 19.45 25.06 -6.43
N GLN A 71 19.89 23.82 -6.62
CA GLN A 71 21.31 23.45 -6.62
C GLN A 71 21.71 23.06 -8.05
N ASP A 72 22.99 23.19 -8.41
CA ASP A 72 23.60 22.86 -9.73
C ASP A 72 23.50 21.36 -10.13
N PHE A 73 22.36 20.72 -9.88
CA PHE A 73 22.06 19.39 -10.35
C PHE A 73 21.37 19.48 -11.71
N SER A 74 22.00 18.87 -12.72
CA SER A 74 21.42 18.74 -14.05
C SER A 74 20.02 18.09 -13.99
N GLN A 75 19.15 18.44 -14.94
CA GLN A 75 17.80 17.86 -15.09
C GLN A 75 17.78 16.32 -15.05
N GLN A 76 18.91 15.69 -15.35
CA GLN A 76 19.13 14.25 -15.33
C GLN A 76 18.92 13.64 -13.93
N LYS A 77 19.31 14.33 -12.86
CA LYS A 77 19.18 13.81 -11.49
C LYS A 77 17.74 13.91 -10.97
N VAL A 78 16.98 14.90 -11.43
CA VAL A 78 15.54 14.99 -11.18
C VAL A 78 14.82 13.84 -11.90
N LEU A 79 15.25 13.51 -13.13
CA LEU A 79 14.73 12.36 -13.87
C LEU A 79 14.98 11.03 -13.15
N GLU A 80 16.18 10.86 -12.57
CA GLU A 80 16.51 9.68 -11.75
C GLU A 80 15.62 9.56 -10.50
N VAL A 81 15.27 10.68 -9.86
CA VAL A 81 14.31 10.69 -8.75
C VAL A 81 12.93 10.24 -9.23
N MET A 82 12.48 10.73 -10.39
CA MET A 82 11.17 10.39 -10.94
C MET A 82 11.06 8.93 -11.42
N GLN A 83 12.19 8.32 -11.80
CA GLN A 83 12.25 6.92 -12.21
C GLN A 83 12.56 5.97 -11.04
N ALA A 84 12.79 6.51 -9.84
CA ALA A 84 13.02 5.69 -8.67
C ALA A 84 11.72 4.97 -8.27
N ASP A 85 11.85 3.67 -8.01
CA ASP A 85 10.76 2.88 -7.44
C ASP A 85 10.41 3.36 -6.02
N ASN A 86 9.27 2.92 -5.49
CA ASN A 86 8.69 3.36 -4.21
C ASN A 86 9.70 3.31 -3.05
N GLN A 87 10.57 2.31 -3.03
CA GLN A 87 11.58 2.12 -1.98
C GLN A 87 12.74 3.11 -2.17
N GLY A 88 13.16 3.38 -3.41
CA GLY A 88 14.18 4.38 -3.71
C GLY A 88 13.74 5.79 -3.31
N LEU A 89 12.49 6.16 -3.63
CA LEU A 89 11.91 7.42 -3.19
C LEU A 89 11.91 7.55 -1.66
N THR A 90 11.37 6.54 -0.98
CA THR A 90 11.14 6.57 0.47
C THR A 90 12.42 6.48 1.30
N PHE A 91 13.37 5.62 0.92
CA PHE A 91 14.55 5.30 1.74
C PHE A 91 15.84 5.95 1.27
N ILE A 92 15.87 6.53 0.05
CA ILE A 92 17.07 7.23 -0.47
C ILE A 92 16.77 8.72 -0.61
N TRP A 93 15.74 9.07 -1.37
CA TRP A 93 15.51 10.46 -1.74
C TRP A 93 14.90 11.29 -0.61
N ILE A 94 13.90 10.78 0.10
CA ILE A 94 13.30 11.47 1.26
C ILE A 94 14.33 11.76 2.37
N PRO A 95 15.19 10.82 2.79
CA PRO A 95 16.26 11.12 3.74
C PRO A 95 17.25 12.16 3.23
N ASN A 96 17.65 12.08 1.95
CA ASN A 96 18.54 13.08 1.34
C ASN A 96 17.90 14.47 1.35
N LEU A 97 16.61 14.58 1.02
CA LEU A 97 15.86 15.84 1.06
C LEU A 97 15.83 16.41 2.48
N PHE A 98 15.44 15.61 3.46
CA PHE A 98 15.37 16.06 4.84
C PHE A 98 16.74 16.41 5.42
N SER A 99 17.84 15.75 5.02
CA SER A 99 19.20 16.08 5.50
C SER A 99 19.64 17.52 5.21
N LYS A 100 18.93 18.20 4.31
CA LYS A 100 19.29 19.53 3.84
C LYS A 100 18.37 20.65 4.28
N ILE A 101 17.23 20.33 4.88
CA ILE A 101 16.34 21.36 5.44
C ILE A 101 16.70 21.60 6.92
N PRO A 102 16.53 22.84 7.43
CA PRO A 102 16.65 23.11 8.86
C PRO A 102 15.71 22.21 9.67
N ALA A 103 16.19 21.66 10.79
CA ALA A 103 15.47 20.67 11.59
C ALA A 103 15.09 19.37 10.82
N GLY A 104 15.79 19.07 9.72
CA GLY A 104 15.58 17.90 8.89
C GLY A 104 15.43 16.56 9.61
N SER A 105 16.31 16.28 10.57
CA SER A 105 16.26 15.04 11.35
C SER A 105 14.96 14.86 12.13
N PHE A 106 14.34 15.95 12.60
CA PHE A 106 13.04 15.90 13.28
C PHE A 106 11.93 15.52 12.30
N PHE A 107 11.88 16.17 11.15
CA PHE A 107 10.87 15.86 10.12
C PHE A 107 11.07 14.46 9.52
N LEU A 108 12.32 14.00 9.37
CA LEU A 108 12.63 12.65 8.94
C LEU A 108 12.11 11.60 9.93
N ALA A 109 12.33 11.81 11.24
CA ALA A 109 11.80 10.94 12.27
C ALA A 109 10.26 10.92 12.28
N LEU A 110 9.63 12.09 12.12
CA LEU A 110 8.18 12.20 12.04
C LEU A 110 7.62 11.50 10.78
N PHE A 111 8.30 11.62 9.63
CA PHE A 111 7.94 10.95 8.39
C PHE A 111 7.97 9.43 8.54
N PHE A 112 9.07 8.87 9.06
CA PHE A 112 9.17 7.41 9.27
C PHE A 112 8.21 6.89 10.35
N LEU A 113 7.93 7.69 11.37
CA LEU A 113 6.90 7.36 12.35
C LEU A 113 5.52 7.30 11.67
N ALA A 114 5.15 8.30 10.88
CA ALA A 114 3.90 8.32 10.14
C ALA A 114 3.81 7.15 9.14
N LEU A 115 4.89 6.87 8.40
CA LEU A 115 4.99 5.74 7.48
C LEU A 115 4.81 4.40 8.21
N SER A 116 5.45 4.24 9.37
CA SER A 116 5.31 3.03 10.20
C SER A 116 3.90 2.86 10.73
N LEU A 117 3.24 3.93 11.16
CA LEU A 117 1.85 3.89 11.63
C LEU A 117 0.89 3.54 10.48
N ALA A 118 1.11 4.08 9.28
CA ALA A 118 0.34 3.77 8.08
C ALA A 118 0.52 2.31 7.63
N ALA A 119 1.75 1.78 7.71
CA ALA A 119 2.01 0.36 7.45
C ALA A 119 1.34 -0.53 8.51
N PHE A 120 1.40 -0.14 9.79
CA PHE A 120 0.81 -0.91 10.88
C PHE A 120 -0.71 -0.95 10.83
N SER A 121 -1.38 0.16 10.50
CA SER A 121 -2.84 0.18 10.33
C SER A 121 -3.29 -0.77 9.22
N SER A 122 -2.57 -0.80 8.09
CA SER A 122 -2.84 -1.69 6.97
C SER A 122 -2.62 -3.17 7.36
N LEU A 123 -1.55 -3.46 8.11
CA LEU A 123 -1.23 -4.81 8.58
C LEU A 123 -2.32 -5.37 9.50
N ILE A 124 -2.91 -4.55 10.38
CA ILE A 124 -4.02 -4.97 11.25
C ILE A 124 -5.21 -5.47 10.40
N SER A 125 -5.57 -4.75 9.34
CA SER A 125 -6.66 -5.14 8.44
C SER A 125 -6.40 -6.48 7.77
N MET A 126 -5.17 -6.69 7.29
CA MET A 126 -4.76 -7.95 6.64
C MET A 126 -4.78 -9.12 7.64
N MET A 127 -4.25 -8.91 8.84
CA MET A 127 -4.26 -9.93 9.89
C MET A 127 -5.68 -10.32 10.32
N GLU A 128 -6.62 -9.37 10.38
CA GLU A 128 -8.01 -9.66 10.74
C GLU A 128 -8.71 -10.50 9.67
N LEU A 129 -8.46 -10.23 8.37
CA LEU A 129 -8.94 -11.05 7.26
C LEU A 129 -8.48 -12.50 7.40
N ASP A 130 -7.18 -12.73 7.54
CA ASP A 130 -6.62 -14.08 7.67
C ASP A 130 -7.14 -14.77 8.93
N THR A 131 -7.22 -14.03 10.04
CA THR A 131 -7.72 -14.54 11.33
C THR A 131 -9.16 -14.99 11.20
N ARG A 132 -9.98 -14.21 10.47
CA ARG A 132 -11.38 -14.53 10.26
C ARG A 132 -11.55 -15.81 9.44
N ILE A 133 -10.76 -15.98 8.38
CA ILE A 133 -10.78 -17.20 7.55
C ILE A 133 -10.49 -18.44 8.40
N LEU A 134 -9.48 -18.39 9.26
CA LEU A 134 -9.17 -19.52 10.16
C LEU A 134 -10.24 -19.73 11.23
N MET A 135 -10.86 -18.66 11.74
CA MET A 135 -11.97 -18.78 12.68
C MET A 135 -13.19 -19.46 12.04
N ASP A 136 -13.52 -19.12 10.80
CA ASP A 136 -14.63 -19.75 10.06
C ASP A 136 -14.30 -21.23 9.74
N ALA A 137 -13.01 -21.61 9.68
CA ALA A 137 -12.54 -23.00 9.61
C ALA A 137 -12.54 -23.74 10.98
N GLY A 138 -12.97 -23.10 12.06
CA GLY A 138 -13.13 -23.70 13.39
C GLY A 138 -11.98 -23.47 14.36
N PHE A 139 -10.98 -22.66 14.02
CA PHE A 139 -9.90 -22.31 14.96
C PHE A 139 -10.35 -21.28 15.99
N SER A 140 -9.82 -21.35 17.21
CA SER A 140 -10.00 -20.28 18.18
C SER A 140 -9.17 -19.05 17.78
N ARG A 141 -9.70 -17.84 17.99
CA ARG A 141 -9.06 -16.56 17.60
C ARG A 141 -7.59 -16.47 18.01
N LYS A 142 -7.26 -16.86 19.25
CA LYS A 142 -5.87 -16.83 19.76
C LYS A 142 -4.94 -17.75 18.96
N LYS A 143 -5.40 -18.95 18.59
CA LYS A 143 -4.62 -19.90 17.79
C LYS A 143 -4.47 -19.40 16.35
N ALA A 144 -5.53 -18.85 15.77
CA ALA A 144 -5.50 -18.26 14.43
C ALA A 144 -4.47 -17.13 14.34
N ILE A 145 -4.54 -16.14 15.25
CA ILE A 145 -3.60 -15.01 15.28
C ILE A 145 -2.15 -15.50 15.42
N ALA A 146 -1.89 -16.42 16.37
CA ALA A 146 -0.53 -16.93 16.59
C ALA A 146 0.03 -17.65 15.35
N LEU A 147 -0.81 -18.45 14.68
CA LEU A 147 -0.43 -19.16 13.45
C LEU A 147 -0.13 -18.17 12.31
N ILE A 148 -1.01 -17.19 12.09
CA ILE A 148 -0.84 -16.18 11.03
C ILE A 148 0.40 -15.33 11.29
N CYS A 149 0.62 -14.86 12.51
CA CYS A 149 1.84 -14.14 12.88
C CYS A 149 3.10 -14.94 12.58
N MET A 150 3.12 -16.23 12.96
CA MET A 150 4.27 -17.10 12.72
C MET A 150 4.49 -17.31 11.21
N CYS A 151 3.43 -17.62 10.46
CA CYS A 151 3.50 -17.81 9.02
C CYS A 151 3.95 -16.54 8.31
N ALA A 152 3.36 -15.38 8.63
CA ALA A 152 3.71 -14.09 8.06
C ALA A 152 5.17 -13.72 8.36
N PHE A 153 5.64 -13.98 9.59
CA PHE A 153 7.04 -13.75 9.94
C PHE A 153 7.97 -14.65 9.12
N LEU A 154 7.73 -15.97 9.10
CA LEU A 154 8.59 -16.94 8.41
C LEU A 154 8.60 -16.72 6.89
N LEU A 155 7.44 -16.49 6.28
CA LEU A 155 7.31 -16.22 4.85
C LEU A 155 7.79 -14.82 4.46
N GLY A 156 7.83 -13.88 5.42
CA GLY A 156 8.40 -12.54 5.22
C GLY A 156 9.92 -12.48 5.31
N LEU A 157 10.59 -13.46 5.93
CA LEU A 157 12.05 -13.47 6.07
C LEU A 157 12.81 -13.38 4.73
N PRO A 158 12.45 -14.14 3.68
CA PRO A 158 13.15 -14.02 2.39
C PRO A 158 13.03 -12.62 1.78
N SER A 159 11.89 -11.95 1.96
CA SER A 159 11.67 -10.57 1.52
C SER A 159 12.51 -9.56 2.31
N ALA A 160 12.77 -9.83 3.60
CA ALA A 160 13.64 -8.97 4.41
C ALA A 160 15.13 -9.11 4.06
N ILE A 161 15.54 -10.27 3.53
CA ILE A 161 16.95 -10.58 3.22
C ILE A 161 17.30 -10.21 1.78
N SER A 162 16.37 -10.40 0.83
CA SER A 162 16.63 -10.20 -0.61
C SER A 162 15.65 -9.21 -1.22
N MET A 163 16.17 -8.07 -1.67
CA MET A 163 15.40 -7.06 -2.39
C MET A 163 14.80 -7.64 -3.68
N GLY A 164 15.54 -8.50 -4.39
CA GLY A 164 15.03 -9.15 -5.61
C GLY A 164 13.85 -10.08 -5.32
N PHE A 165 13.87 -10.79 -4.18
CA PHE A 165 12.73 -11.60 -3.76
C PHE A 165 11.54 -10.72 -3.39
N PHE A 166 11.77 -9.65 -2.62
CA PHE A 166 10.73 -8.70 -2.24
C PHE A 166 10.02 -8.09 -3.46
N THR A 167 10.77 -7.56 -4.43
CA THR A 167 10.22 -6.99 -5.66
C THR A 167 9.46 -8.03 -6.49
N ASN A 168 9.97 -9.27 -6.56
CA ASN A 168 9.25 -10.36 -7.23
C ASN A 168 7.91 -10.67 -6.53
N GLN A 169 7.89 -10.76 -5.21
CA GLN A 169 6.65 -11.03 -4.47
C GLN A 169 5.63 -9.91 -4.65
N ASP A 170 6.07 -8.64 -4.57
CA ASP A 170 5.21 -7.47 -4.78
C ASP A 170 4.50 -7.53 -6.14
N TRP A 171 5.24 -7.86 -7.20
CA TRP A 171 4.70 -8.00 -8.55
C TRP A 171 3.78 -9.21 -8.71
N VAL A 172 4.20 -10.40 -8.24
CA VAL A 172 3.43 -11.65 -8.35
C VAL A 172 2.09 -11.54 -7.64
N TRP A 173 2.09 -11.08 -6.39
CA TRP A 173 0.85 -10.91 -5.63
C TRP A 173 -0.01 -9.83 -6.22
N GLY A 174 0.58 -8.81 -6.85
CA GLY A 174 -0.20 -7.81 -7.56
C GLY A 174 -1.01 -8.33 -8.72
N LEU A 175 -0.41 -9.15 -9.57
CA LEU A 175 -1.15 -9.83 -10.62
C LEU A 175 -2.17 -10.82 -10.06
N GLY A 176 -1.79 -11.58 -9.02
CA GLY A 176 -2.69 -12.51 -8.34
C GLY A 176 -3.96 -11.84 -7.82
N LEU A 177 -3.83 -10.63 -7.28
CA LEU A 177 -4.94 -9.84 -6.78
C LEU A 177 -5.88 -9.36 -7.87
N MET A 178 -5.35 -8.91 -9.01
CA MET A 178 -6.17 -8.54 -10.16
C MET A 178 -6.97 -9.73 -10.69
N VAL A 179 -6.33 -10.89 -10.78
CA VAL A 179 -6.98 -12.14 -11.20
C VAL A 179 -8.04 -12.57 -10.18
N SER A 180 -7.74 -12.51 -8.88
CA SER A 180 -8.69 -12.77 -7.80
C SER A 180 -9.91 -11.84 -7.87
N GLY A 181 -9.67 -10.55 -8.02
CA GLY A 181 -10.71 -9.53 -8.16
C GLY A 181 -11.63 -9.82 -9.36
N PHE A 182 -11.07 -10.20 -10.51
CA PHE A 182 -11.85 -10.59 -11.69
C PHE A 182 -12.76 -11.79 -11.41
N PHE A 183 -12.24 -12.86 -10.80
CA PHE A 183 -13.04 -14.03 -10.44
C PHE A 183 -14.12 -13.71 -9.40
N PHE A 184 -13.78 -12.90 -8.40
CA PHE A 184 -14.72 -12.44 -7.38
C PHE A 184 -15.88 -11.66 -8.01
N THR A 185 -15.59 -10.74 -8.93
CA THR A 185 -16.63 -9.98 -9.65
C THR A 185 -17.54 -10.90 -10.46
N ILE A 186 -17.00 -11.90 -11.17
CA ILE A 186 -17.82 -12.89 -11.90
C ILE A 186 -18.72 -13.67 -10.94
N ALA A 187 -18.17 -14.12 -9.80
CA ALA A 187 -18.93 -14.89 -8.83
C ALA A 187 -20.12 -14.08 -8.28
N VAL A 188 -19.92 -12.81 -7.92
CA VAL A 188 -20.95 -11.92 -7.39
C VAL A 188 -22.01 -11.53 -8.44
N ILE A 189 -21.65 -11.44 -9.72
CA ILE A 189 -22.65 -11.15 -10.77
C ILE A 189 -23.54 -12.37 -11.02
N LYS A 190 -23.00 -13.58 -10.83
CA LYS A 190 -23.69 -14.83 -11.15
C LYS A 190 -24.50 -15.41 -9.98
N TYR A 191 -24.13 -15.10 -8.74
CA TYR A 191 -24.74 -15.62 -7.51
C TYR A 191 -25.04 -14.48 -6.54
#